data_AF-A0A7K3YYV4-F1
#
_entry.id   AF-A0A7K3YYV4-F1
#
_cell.length_a   1.000
_cell.length_b   1.000
_cell.length_c   1.000
_cell.angle_alpha   90.00
_cell.angle_beta   90.00
_cell.angle_gamma   90.00
#
_symmetry.space_group_name_H-M   'P 1'
#
loop_
_entity.id
_entity.type
_entity.pdbx_description
1 polymer ?
#
loop_
_entity_poly.entity_id
_entity_poly.type
_entity_poly.pdbx_seq_one_letter_code
_entity_poly.pdbx_strand_id
1 'polypeptide(L)'
;MKNPFHIMIIPTLGCPGRCKYCWSSEEGSPIMSVDTVRDLVAWLKEFRNDRVTFTFHGGEPLLAGADFYRQVLPMLAGELKDLNPDFALQTNLW
;
A
#
# COMPACT_ATOMS: atom_id res chain seq x y z
N MET A 1 -4.09 20.26 16.11
CA MET A 1 -4.01 19.67 14.75
C MET A 1 -4.13 18.17 14.93
N LYS A 2 -5.16 17.53 14.37
CA LYS A 2 -5.26 16.06 14.43
C LYS A 2 -4.08 15.48 13.65
N ASN A 3 -3.43 14.45 14.19
CA ASN A 3 -2.38 13.74 13.47
C ASN A 3 -2.95 13.25 12.12
N PRO A 4 -2.21 13.42 11.01
CA PRO A 4 -2.65 12.89 9.72
C PRO A 4 -2.84 11.37 9.82
N PHE A 5 -4.00 10.89 9.35
CA PHE A 5 -4.29 9.47 9.33
C PHE A 5 -3.55 8.81 8.17
N HIS A 6 -2.75 7.80 8.48
CA HIS A 6 -1.81 7.19 7.54
C HIS A 6 -1.95 5.68 7.57
N ILE A 7 -1.89 5.08 6.38
CA ILE A 7 -1.96 3.64 6.18
C ILE A 7 -0.78 3.22 5.32
N MET A 8 0.00 2.28 5.82
CA MET A 8 1.04 1.63 5.07
C MET A 8 0.49 0.34 4.45
N ILE A 9 0.46 0.27 3.13
CA ILE A 9 0.11 -0.94 2.38
C ILE A 9 1.42 -1.65 2.06
N ILE A 10 1.50 -2.93 2.42
CA ILE A 10 2.65 -3.80 2.12
C ILE A 10 2.19 -4.81 1.06
N PRO A 11 2.36 -4.53 -0.24
CA PRO A 11 1.93 -5.45 -1.28
C PRO A 11 2.69 -6.77 -1.24
N THR A 12 3.91 -6.78 -0.72
CA THR A 12 4.71 -8.00 -0.49
C THR A 12 5.89 -7.70 0.45
N LEU A 13 6.39 -8.72 1.14
CA LEU A 13 7.71 -8.65 1.79
C LEU A 13 8.85 -9.11 0.86
N GLY A 14 8.55 -9.59 -0.34
CA GLY A 14 9.52 -9.93 -1.36
C GLY A 14 10.38 -8.72 -1.72
N CYS A 15 11.68 -8.92 -1.88
CA CYS A 15 12.63 -7.86 -2.24
C CYS A 15 13.78 -8.47 -3.05
N PRO A 16 14.17 -7.91 -4.22
CA PRO A 16 15.38 -8.35 -4.91
C PRO A 16 16.65 -7.84 -4.22
N GLY A 17 16.52 -6.78 -3.42
CA GLY A 17 17.62 -6.19 -2.68
C GLY A 17 18.13 -7.10 -1.56
N ARG A 18 19.45 -7.13 -1.39
CA ARG A 18 20.14 -7.88 -0.33
C ARG A 18 20.85 -6.94 0.65
N CYS A 19 20.13 -5.91 1.10
CA CYS A 19 20.67 -4.91 2.02
C CYS A 19 21.10 -5.60 3.32
N LYS A 20 22.37 -5.47 3.70
CA LYS A 20 22.96 -6.15 4.88
C LYS A 20 22.24 -5.87 6.20
N TYR A 21 21.53 -4.75 6.27
CA TYR A 21 20.78 -4.28 7.44
C TYR A 21 19.27 -4.51 7.33
N CYS A 22 18.78 -5.09 6.23
CA CYS A 22 17.36 -5.39 6.09
C CYS A 22 17.00 -6.61 6.94
N TRP A 23 15.98 -6.46 7.78
CA TRP A 23 15.52 -7.49 8.73
C TRP A 23 14.10 -7.98 8.43
N SER A 24 13.42 -7.41 7.43
CA SER A 24 11.99 -7.64 7.18
C SER A 24 11.66 -8.20 5.79
N SER A 25 12.64 -8.31 4.89
CA SER A 25 12.41 -8.85 3.54
C SER A 25 12.37 -10.38 3.54
N GLU A 26 11.41 -10.95 2.82
CA GLU A 26 11.23 -12.40 2.67
C GLU A 26 11.07 -12.73 1.17
N GLU A 27 12.09 -13.33 0.55
CA GLU A 27 12.16 -13.56 -0.91
C GLU A 27 10.94 -14.32 -1.47
N GLY A 28 10.40 -15.28 -0.72
CA GLY A 28 9.23 -16.07 -1.11
C GLY A 28 7.87 -15.50 -0.68
N SER A 29 7.82 -14.26 -0.20
CA SER A 29 6.59 -13.65 0.29
C SER A 29 5.56 -13.52 -0.85
N PRO A 30 4.29 -13.90 -0.62
CA PRO A 30 3.26 -13.74 -1.63
C PRO A 30 2.99 -12.26 -1.94
N ILE A 31 2.34 -12.02 -3.07
CA ILE A 31 1.72 -10.72 -3.37
C ILE A 31 0.36 -10.66 -2.69
N MET A 32 0.07 -9.56 -2.00
CA MET A 32 -1.23 -9.21 -1.46
C MET A 32 -2.30 -9.31 -2.55
N SER A 33 -3.46 -9.89 -2.25
CA SER A 33 -4.56 -9.92 -3.20
C SER A 33 -5.23 -8.56 -3.32
N VAL A 34 -5.83 -8.28 -4.48
CA VAL A 34 -6.64 -7.06 -4.69
C VAL A 34 -7.86 -7.06 -3.75
N ASP A 35 -8.37 -8.23 -3.37
CA ASP A 35 -9.50 -8.33 -2.44
C ASP A 35 -9.14 -7.83 -1.03
N THR A 36 -7.90 -8.02 -0.58
CA THR A 36 -7.45 -7.40 0.68
C THR A 36 -7.53 -5.87 0.64
N VAL A 37 -7.25 -5.26 -0.51
CA VAL A 37 -7.41 -3.81 -0.69
C VAL A 37 -8.89 -3.42 -0.74
N ARG A 38 -9.76 -4.27 -1.30
CA ARG A 38 -11.21 -4.07 -1.29
C ARG A 38 -11.76 -4.07 0.13
N ASP A 39 -11.31 -5.01 0.95
CA ASP A 39 -11.70 -5.09 2.36
C ASP A 39 -11.21 -3.86 3.14
N LEU A 40 -9.99 -3.39 2.86
CA LEU A 40 -9.45 -2.13 3.40
C LEU A 40 -10.34 -0.93 3.03
N VAL A 41 -10.75 -0.81 1.77
CA VAL A 41 -11.64 0.26 1.30
C VAL A 41 -12.99 0.21 1.99
N ALA A 42 -13.60 -0.98 2.10
CA ALA A 42 -14.88 -1.15 2.77
C ALA A 42 -14.80 -0.74 4.24
N TRP A 43 -13.75 -1.17 4.94
CA TRP A 43 -13.50 -0.78 6.33
C TRP A 43 -13.32 0.73 6.49
N LEU A 44 -12.57 1.39 5.60
CA LEU A 44 -12.31 2.83 5.70
C LEU A 44 -13.53 3.71 5.53
N LYS A 45 -14.51 3.29 4.71
CA LYS A 45 -15.76 4.03 4.52
C LYS A 45 -16.57 4.19 5.82
N GLU A 46 -16.41 3.26 6.77
CA GLU A 46 -17.13 3.26 8.04
C GLU A 46 -16.27 3.70 9.23
N PHE A 47 -14.94 3.73 9.07
CA PHE A 47 -14.03 3.98 10.18
C PHE A 47 -13.86 5.47 10.49
N ARG A 48 -13.60 6.31 9.47
CA ARG A 48 -13.27 7.73 9.68
C ARG A 48 -13.54 8.58 8.45
N ASN A 49 -13.68 9.90 8.68
CA ASN A 49 -13.94 10.92 7.64
C ASN A 49 -12.82 11.97 7.51
N ASP A 50 -11.63 11.71 8.05
CA ASP A 50 -10.46 12.56 7.88
C ASP A 50 -9.59 12.15 6.68
N ARG A 51 -8.76 13.08 6.21
CA ARG A 51 -7.84 12.86 5.08
C ARG A 51 -6.94 11.65 5.34
N VAL A 52 -6.79 10.77 4.35
CA VAL A 52 -5.93 9.59 4.44
C VAL A 52 -4.72 9.68 3.52
N THR A 53 -3.56 9.27 4.01
CA THR A 53 -2.36 9.07 3.18
C THR A 53 -2.03 7.58 3.13
N PHE A 54 -1.89 7.04 1.93
CA PHE A 54 -1.45 5.68 1.66
C PHE A 54 0.03 5.67 1.27
N THR A 55 0.85 4.86 1.94
CA THR A 55 2.21 4.57 1.49
C THR A 55 2.34 3.11 1.12
N PHE A 56 2.72 2.85 -0.12
CA PHE A 56 3.12 1.52 -0.56
C PHE A 56 4.58 1.28 -0.13
N HIS A 57 4.77 0.25 0.70
CA HIS A 57 6.06 -0.17 1.24
C HIS A 57 6.14 -1.70 1.22
N GLY A 58 6.81 -2.32 2.19
CA GLY A 58 7.23 -3.72 2.09
C GLY A 58 8.62 -3.87 1.51
N GLY A 59 9.03 -5.12 1.29
CA GLY A 59 10.36 -5.48 0.81
C GLY A 59 10.75 -4.63 -0.40
N GLU A 60 10.14 -4.91 -1.55
CA GLU A 60 10.09 -4.01 -2.69
C GLU A 60 8.66 -3.95 -3.23
N PRO A 61 7.91 -2.85 -2.99
CA PRO A 61 6.51 -2.75 -3.39
C PRO A 61 6.29 -2.92 -4.90
N LEU A 62 7.24 -2.56 -5.75
CA LEU A 62 7.08 -2.70 -7.20
C LEU A 62 7.04 -4.16 -7.67
N LEU A 63 7.46 -5.13 -6.85
CA LEU A 63 7.32 -6.56 -7.17
C LEU A 63 5.87 -7.03 -7.26
N ALA A 64 4.90 -6.29 -6.71
CA ALA A 64 3.48 -6.57 -6.92
C ALA A 64 3.04 -6.42 -8.39
N GLY A 65 3.85 -5.75 -9.21
CA GLY A 65 3.61 -5.60 -10.65
C GLY A 65 2.61 -4.50 -10.99
N ALA A 66 2.72 -3.97 -12.21
CA ALA A 66 1.89 -2.84 -12.66
C ALA A 66 0.39 -3.15 -12.65
N ASP A 67 -0.01 -4.40 -12.91
CA ASP A 67 -1.42 -4.81 -12.96
C ASP A 67 -2.10 -4.76 -11.58
N PHE A 68 -1.34 -4.98 -10.50
CA PHE A 68 -1.83 -4.75 -9.14
C PHE A 68 -2.17 -3.26 -8.94
N TYR A 69 -1.23 -2.36 -9.26
CA TYR A 69 -1.43 -0.91 -9.09
C TYR A 69 -2.52 -0.33 -9.99
N ARG A 70 -2.66 -0.84 -11.23
CA ARG A 70 -3.75 -0.46 -12.14
C ARG A 70 -5.13 -0.78 -11.58
N GLN A 71 -5.26 -1.79 -10.73
CA GLN A 71 -6.51 -2.13 -10.06
C GLN A 71 -6.67 -1.35 -8.74
N VAL A 72 -5.61 -1.27 -7.94
CA VAL A 72 -5.64 -0.74 -6.58
C VAL A 72 -5.74 0.78 -6.53
N LEU A 73 -4.97 1.52 -7.34
CA LEU A 73 -4.94 2.98 -7.28
C LEU A 73 -6.31 3.60 -7.65
N PRO A 74 -7.00 3.18 -8.74
CA PRO A 74 -8.33 3.71 -9.03
C PRO A 74 -9.36 3.38 -7.95
N MET A 75 -9.26 2.18 -7.33
CA MET A 75 -10.13 1.77 -6.24
C MET A 75 -9.97 2.69 -5.03
N LEU A 76 -8.73 2.90 -4.57
CA LEU A 76 -8.44 3.81 -3.44
C LEU A 76 -8.82 5.26 -3.77
N ALA A 77 -8.46 5.76 -4.95
CA ALA A 77 -8.71 7.15 -5.33
C ALA A 77 -10.20 7.44 -5.56
N GLY A 78 -10.93 6.51 -6.17
CA GLY A 78 -12.33 6.68 -6.53
C GLY A 78 -13.28 6.39 -5.38
N GLU A 79 -13.12 5.24 -4.72
CA GLU A 79 -14.06 4.80 -3.69
C GLU A 79 -13.88 5.52 -2.35
N LEU A 80 -12.70 6.07 -2.09
CA LEU A 80 -12.39 6.85 -0.89
C LEU A 80 -12.19 8.34 -1.21
N LYS A 81 -12.74 8.84 -2.32
CA LYS A 81 -12.59 10.24 -2.75
C LYS A 81 -12.89 11.26 -1.65
N ASP A 82 -13.87 10.98 -0.78
CA ASP A 82 -14.30 11.89 0.28
C ASP A 82 -13.25 12.01 1.41
N LEU A 83 -12.31 11.04 1.47
CA LEU A 83 -11.16 11.05 2.37
C LEU A 83 -9.92 11.72 1.73
N ASN A 84 -10.04 12.37 0.56
CA ASN A 84 -8.96 13.09 -0.12
C ASN A 84 -7.62 12.33 -0.14
N PRO A 85 -7.57 11.11 -0.71
CA PRO A 85 -6.44 10.21 -0.54
C PRO A 85 -5.17 10.76 -1.20
N ASP A 86 -4.06 10.72 -0.45
CA ASP A 86 -2.71 10.91 -0.99
C ASP A 86 -1.99 9.57 -1.15
N PHE A 87 -1.09 9.50 -2.12
CA PHE A 87 -0.31 8.31 -2.40
C PHE A 87 1.19 8.60 -2.34
N ALA A 88 1.93 7.69 -1.69
CA ALA A 88 3.37 7.66 -1.67
C ALA A 88 3.87 6.23 -1.92
N LEU A 89 5.08 6.11 -2.43
CA LEU A 89 5.75 4.84 -2.71
C LEU A 89 7.16 4.91 -2.13
N GLN A 90 7.53 3.92 -1.31
CA GLN A 90 8.90 3.76 -0.83
C GLN A 90 9.51 2.53 -1.51
N THR A 91 10.33 2.79 -2.51
CA THR A 91 10.93 1.77 -3.38
C THR A 91 12.44 1.92 -3.38
N ASN A 92 13.13 0.79 -3.56
CA ASN A 92 14.57 0.74 -3.74
C ASN A 92 15.00 1.02 -5.20
N LEU A 93 14.05 1.17 -6.13
CA LEU A 93 14.25 1.43 -7.57
C LEU A 93 15.29 0.52 -8.23
N TRP A 94 15.41 -0.71 -7.74
CA TRP A 94 16.35 -1.69 -8.30
C TRP A 94 16.23 -1.83 -9.82
#